data_AF-A0A9D5W466-F1
#
_entry.id   AF-A0A9D5W466-F1
#
_cell.length_a   1.000
_cell.length_b   1.000
_cell.length_c   1.000
_cell.angle_alpha   90.00
_cell.angle_beta   90.00
_cell.angle_gamma   90.00
#
_symmetry.space_group_name_H-M   'P 1'
#
loop_
_entity.id
_entity.type
_entity.pdbx_description
1 polymer ?
#
loop_
_entity_poly.entity_id
_entity_poly.type
_entity_poly.pdbx_seq_one_letter_code
_entity_poly.pdbx_strand_id
1 'polypeptide(L)' 'MISKIEALEWLAMAVTMVAVWLVGDKHIVGQYLMLAAQILWLVFALARRHRALAIQCVVLGVLTVRAILVWGRG' A
#
# COMPACT_ATOMS: atom_id res chain seq x y z
N MET A 1 15.59 -13.65 -15.56
CA MET A 1 16.22 -12.42 -15.02
C MET A 1 15.06 -11.52 -14.61
N ILE A 2 14.82 -11.34 -13.31
CA ILE A 2 13.69 -10.54 -12.80
C ILE A 2 13.90 -9.08 -13.21
N SER A 3 12.89 -8.46 -13.81
CA SER A 3 12.97 -7.04 -14.14
C SER A 3 12.85 -6.19 -12.86
N LYS A 4 13.45 -4.99 -12.85
CA LYS A 4 13.36 -4.09 -11.67
C LYS A 4 11.91 -3.79 -11.26
N ILE A 5 10.98 -3.80 -12.22
CA ILE A 5 9.55 -3.56 -12.01
C ILE A 5 8.88 -4.78 -11.39
N GLU A 6 9.25 -6.00 -11.79
CA GLU A 6 8.78 -7.23 -11.14
C GLU A 6 9.28 -7.31 -9.70
N ALA A 7 10.56 -6.99 -9.44
CA ALA A 7 11.07 -6.95 -8.07
C ALA A 7 10.29 -5.97 -7.18
N LEU A 8 9.89 -4.82 -7.73
CA LEU A 8 9.02 -3.85 -7.05
C LEU A 8 7.63 -4.43 -6.77
N GLU A 9 7.07 -5.18 -7.71
CA GLU A 9 5.77 -5.86 -7.56
C GLU A 9 5.80 -6.88 -6.42
N TRP A 10 6.83 -7.73 -6.37
CA TRP A 10 7.06 -8.68 -5.29
C TRP A 10 7.21 -8.00 -3.93
N LEU A 11 7.94 -6.89 -3.89
CA LEU A 11 8.08 -6.07 -2.68
C LEU A 11 6.73 -5.49 -2.26
N ALA A 12 5.95 -4.93 -3.19
CA ALA A 12 4.63 -4.37 -2.92
C ALA A 12 3.68 -5.44 -2.35
N MET A 13 3.68 -6.65 -2.93
CA MET A 13 2.91 -7.79 -2.41
C MET A 13 3.31 -8.17 -0.99
N ALA A 14 4.61 -8.34 -0.72
CA ALA A 14 5.10 -8.72 0.61
C ALA A 14 4.73 -7.66 1.68
N VAL A 15 4.94 -6.37 1.38
CA VAL A 15 4.59 -5.28 2.29
C VAL A 15 3.07 -5.23 2.53
N THR A 16 2.25 -5.44 1.50
CA THR A 16 0.79 -5.49 1.64
C THR A 16 0.37 -6.63 2.57
N MET A 17 1.00 -7.80 2.45
CA MET A 17 0.67 -8.98 3.26
C MET A 17 0.97 -8.74 4.74
N VAL A 18 2.13 -8.17 5.05
CA VAL A 18 2.51 -7.79 6.43
C VAL A 18 1.59 -6.68 6.96
N ALA A 19 1.25 -5.69 6.12
CA ALA A 19 0.34 -4.61 6.48
C ALA A 19 -1.03 -5.16 6.89
N VAL A 20 -1.62 -6.04 6.08
CA VAL A 20 -2.93 -6.66 6.35
C VAL A 20 -2.91 -7.47 7.63
N TRP A 21 -1.85 -8.24 7.88
CA TRP A 21 -1.69 -8.99 9.11
C TRP A 21 -1.68 -8.08 10.34
N LEU A 22 -0.87 -7.03 10.33
CA LEU A 22 -0.79 -6.05 11.43
C LEU A 22 -2.10 -5.27 11.63
N VAL A 23 -2.80 -4.94 10.54
CA VAL A 23 -4.12 -4.30 10.62
C VAL A 23 -5.15 -5.22 11.27
N GLY A 24 -5.13 -6.52 10.95
CA GLY A 24 -5.97 -7.54 11.58
C GLY A 24 -5.70 -7.68 13.08
N ASP A 25 -4.44 -7.57 13.48
CA ASP A 25 -4.00 -7.58 14.89
C ASP A 25 -4.15 -6.21 15.59
N LYS A 26 -4.83 -5.26 14.94
CA LYS A 26 -5.15 -3.92 15.45
C LYS A 26 -3.92 -3.05 15.78
N HIS A 27 -2.76 -3.36 15.21
CA HIS A 27 -1.57 -2.52 15.35
C HIS A 27 -1.64 -1.32 14.40
N ILE A 28 -1.49 -0.10 14.94
CA ILE A 28 -1.45 1.15 14.14
C ILE A 28 -0.33 1.14 13.10
N VAL A 29 0.78 0.44 13.39
CA VAL A 29 1.90 0.22 12.47
C VAL A 29 1.43 -0.43 11.17
N GLY A 30 0.41 -1.29 11.22
CA GLY A 30 -0.19 -1.90 10.04
C GLY A 30 -0.80 -0.89 9.08
N GLN A 31 -1.39 0.21 9.58
CA GLN A 31 -1.94 1.25 8.72
C GLN A 31 -0.86 2.10 8.05
N TYR A 32 0.24 2.40 8.75
CA TYR A 32 1.40 3.04 8.13
C TYR A 32 2.04 2.17 7.05
N LEU A 33 2.15 0.86 7.30
CA LEU A 33 2.64 -0.10 6.31
C LEU A 33 1.69 -0.22 5.11
N MET A 34 0.38 -0.16 5.35
CA MET A 34 -0.63 -0.18 4.29
C MET A 34 -0.51 1.07 3.40
N LEU A 35 -0.21 2.23 3.98
CA LEU A 35 0.04 3.45 3.21
C LEU A 35 1.30 3.32 2.35
N ALA A 36 2.39 2.76 2.90
CA ALA A 36 3.61 2.47 2.14
C ALA A 36 3.35 1.49 0.99
N ALA A 37 2.52 0.46 1.21
CA ALA A 37 2.10 -0.47 0.16
C ALA A 37 1.36 0.23 -0.99
N GLN A 38 0.45 1.18 -0.70
CA GLN A 38 -0.24 1.93 -1.75
C GLN A 38 0.71 2.80 -2.57
N ILE A 39 1.76 3.35 -1.96
CA ILE A 39 2.80 4.11 -2.68
C ILE A 39 3.61 3.19 -3.61
N LEU A 40 3.99 2.00 -3.12
CA LEU A 40 4.68 0.98 -3.93
C LEU A 40 3.83 0.55 -5.14
N TRP A 41 2.54 0.27 -4.93
CA TRP A 41 1.60 -0.07 -5.99
C TRP A 41 1.35 1.08 -6.96
N LEU A 42 1.35 2.33 -6.49
CA LEU A 42 1.23 3.51 -7.34
C LEU A 42 2.45 3.66 -8.26
N VAL A 43 3.67 3.48 -7.74
CA VAL A 43 4.90 3.52 -8.54
C VAL A 43 4.89 2.42 -9.60
N PHE A 44 4.48 1.20 -9.23
CA PHE A 44 4.29 0.10 -10.19
C PHE A 44 3.24 0.42 -11.26
N ALA A 45 2.08 0.96 -10.85
CA ALA A 45 0.99 1.33 -11.76
C ALA A 45 1.44 2.38 -12.78
N LEU A 46 2.19 3.40 -12.35
CA LEU A 46 2.74 4.43 -13.23
C LEU A 46 3.78 3.85 -14.18
N ALA A 47 4.68 2.98 -13.69
CA ALA A 47 5.69 2.33 -14.53
C ALA A 47 5.07 1.42 -15.62
N ARG A 48 3.97 0.74 -15.32
CA ARG A 48 3.22 -0.11 -16.27
C ARG A 48 2.12 0.64 -17.04
N ARG A 49 1.98 1.97 -16.85
CA ARG A 49 0.91 2.81 -17.43
C ARG A 49 -0.52 2.33 -17.12
N HIS A 50 -0.71 1.65 -15.99
CA HIS A 50 -1.99 1.08 -15.58
C HIS A 50 -2.85 2.13 -14.83
N ARG A 51 -3.60 2.94 -15.61
CA ARG A 51 -4.35 4.10 -15.10
C ARG A 51 -5.37 3.76 -14.01
N ALA A 52 -6.09 2.66 -14.16
CA ALA A 52 -7.10 2.22 -13.19
C ALA A 52 -6.47 1.90 -11.83
N LEU A 53 -5.32 1.21 -11.84
CA LEU A 53 -4.61 0.83 -10.61
C LEU A 53 -4.02 2.07 -9.92
N ALA A 54 -3.51 3.04 -10.70
CA ALA A 54 -3.01 4.29 -10.15
C ALA A 54 -4.11 5.07 -9.40
N ILE A 55 -5.31 5.20 -10.00
CA ILE A 55 -6.46 5.85 -9.36
C ILE A 55 -6.87 5.10 -8.09
N GLN A 56 -6.93 3.77 -8.15
CA GLN A 56 -7.24 2.93 -6.99
C GLN A 56 -6.24 3.16 -5.85
N CYS A 57 -4.94 3.21 -6.12
CA CYS A 57 -3.90 3.45 -5.12
C CYS A 57 -4.06 4.83 -4.46
N VAL A 58 -4.44 5.85 -5.22
CA VAL A 58 -4.69 7.20 -4.67
C VAL A 58 -5.90 7.18 -3.74
N VAL A 59 -7.01 6.59 -4.16
CA VAL A 59 -8.23 6.50 -3.34
C VAL A 59 -7.97 5.71 -2.06
N LEU A 60 -7.36 4.52 -2.18
CA LEU A 60 -7.00 3.69 -1.03
C LEU A 60 -5.96 4.36 -0.13
N GLY A 61 -5.01 5.11 -0.70
CA GLY A 61 -4.04 5.89 0.06
C GLY A 61 -4.74 6.93 0.94
N VAL A 62 -5.68 7.70 0.39
CA VAL A 62 -6.47 8.68 1.15
C VAL A 62 -7.30 8.02 2.25
N LEU A 63 -7.95 6.89 1.95
CA LEU A 63 -8.72 6.13 2.95
C LEU A 63 -7.82 5.61 4.08
N THR A 64 -6.60 5.17 3.75
CA THR A 64 -5.61 4.72 4.74
C THR A 64 -5.15 5.89 5.62
N VAL A 65 -4.90 7.06 5.04
CA VAL A 65 -4.59 8.28 5.82
C VAL A 65 -5.74 8.63 6.77
N ARG A 66 -6.99 8.58 6.30
CA ARG A 66 -8.16 8.79 7.16
C ARG A 66 -8.21 7.78 8.30
N ALA A 67 -7.93 6.50 8.02
CA ALA A 67 -7.89 5.46 9.04
C ALA A 67 -6.85 5.79 10.12
N ILE A 68 -5.65 6.24 9.72
CA ILE A 68 -4.56 6.61 10.65
C ILE A 68 -5.01 7.76 11.56
N LEU A 69 -5.66 8.78 11.00
CA LEU A 69 -6.15 9.93 11.76
C LEU A 69 -7.28 9.59 12.74
N VAL A 70 -8.13 8.61 12.40
CA VAL A 70 -9.23 8.17 13.26
C VAL A 70 -8.73 7.23 14.35
N TRP A 71 -7.87 6.28 14.00
CA TRP A 71 -7.35 5.28 14.94
C TRP A 71 -6.24 5.83 15.84
N GLY A 72 -5.48 6.83 15.39
CA GLY A 72 -4.49 7.52 16.23
C GLY A 72 -5.10 8.44 17.30
N ARG A 73 -6.42 8.60 17.34
CA ARG A 73 -7.15 9.34 18.38
C ARG A 73 -7.82 8.44 19.44
N GLY A 74 -7.65 7.12 19.32
CA GLY A 74 -8.13 6.13 20.29
C GLY A 74 -7.13 5.86 21.40
#